data_AF-X1VS44-F1
#
_entry.id   AF-X1VS44-F1
#
_cell.length_a   1.000
_cell.length_b   1.000
_cell.length_c   1.000
_cell.angle_alpha   90.00
_cell.angle_beta   90.00
_cell.angle_gamma   90.00
#
_symmetry.space_group_name_H-M   'P 1'
#
loop_
_entity.id
_entity.type
_entity.pdbx_description
1 polymer ?
#
loop_
_entity_poly.entity_id
_entity_poly.type
_entity_poly.pdbx_seq_one_letter_code
_entity_poly.pdbx_strand_id
1 'polypeptide(L)'
;MISIRKYFRIIFIALILFLFCFPQTALLQTTSIEYICAGTDYETPVYIIKTDYKEPAIMVVAGIHGNEKAGIKATEYLKENINIEKGTLI
;
A
#
# COMPACT_ATOMS: atom_id res chain seq x y z
N MET A 1 31.72 35.93 -26.69
CA MET A 1 30.88 36.30 -25.53
C MET A 1 29.57 35.52 -25.57
N ILE A 2 29.48 34.45 -24.78
CA ILE A 2 28.25 33.65 -24.69
C ILE A 2 27.24 34.44 -23.83
N SER A 3 26.02 34.63 -24.36
CA SER A 3 24.99 35.46 -23.74
C SER A 3 24.44 34.84 -22.45
N ILE A 4 24.31 35.64 -21.39
CA ILE A 4 23.69 35.29 -20.10
C ILE A 4 22.31 34.62 -20.27
N ARG A 5 21.56 34.97 -21.32
CA ARG A 5 20.27 34.35 -21.67
C ARG A 5 20.37 32.87 -22.04
N LYS A 6 21.48 32.43 -22.65
CA LYS A 6 21.72 31.00 -22.97
C LYS A 6 21.95 30.20 -21.70
N TYR A 7 22.75 30.72 -20.76
CA TYR A 7 22.97 30.06 -19.47
C TYR A 7 21.67 29.92 -18.68
N PHE A 8 20.83 30.95 -18.68
CA PHE A 8 19.53 30.90 -18.00
C PHE A 8 18.61 29.82 -18.59
N ARG A 9 18.55 29.67 -19.93
CA ARG A 9 17.79 28.59 -20.57
C ARG A 9 18.33 27.20 -20.23
N ILE A 10 19.64 27.02 -20.20
CA ILE A 10 20.27 25.73 -19.88
C ILE A 10 19.98 25.33 -18.43
N ILE A 11 20.12 26.27 -17.49
CA ILE A 11 19.81 26.05 -16.07
C ILE A 11 18.33 25.70 -15.90
N PHE A 12 17.44 26.40 -16.59
CA PHE A 12 16.00 26.13 -16.53
C PHE A 12 15.64 24.74 -17.07
N ILE A 13 16.22 24.33 -18.19
CA ILE A 13 16.04 22.98 -18.76
C ILE A 13 16.59 21.90 -17.82
N ALA A 14 17.77 22.13 -17.23
CA ALA A 14 18.37 21.22 -16.27
C ALA A 14 17.53 21.06 -15.00
N LEU A 15 16.93 22.15 -14.49
CA LEU A 15 16.00 22.13 -13.35
C LEU A 15 14.71 21.33 -13.64
N ILE A 16 14.14 21.50 -14.83
CA ILE A 16 12.97 20.72 -15.26
C ILE A 16 13.33 19.24 -15.36
N LEU A 17 14.45 18.90 -16.00
CA LEU A 17 14.94 17.52 -16.09
C LEU A 17 15.20 16.92 -14.70
N PHE A 18 15.75 17.71 -13.77
CA PHE A 18 15.98 17.28 -12.39
C PHE A 18 14.67 16.99 -11.65
N LEU A 19 13.63 17.82 -11.83
CA LEU A 19 12.30 17.59 -11.27
C LEU A 19 11.64 16.31 -11.80
N PHE A 20 11.80 15.99 -13.08
CA PHE A 20 11.28 14.74 -13.67
C PHE A 20 12.11 13.50 -13.30
N CYS A 21 13.30 13.67 -12.74
CA CYS A 21 14.18 12.57 -12.33
C CYS A 21 13.98 12.17 -10.86
N PHE A 22 13.12 12.87 -10.10
CA PHE A 22 12.71 12.38 -8.79
C PHE A 22 11.83 11.14 -8.98
N PRO A 23 12.27 9.95 -8.55
CA PRO A 23 11.38 8.81 -8.51
C PRO A 23 10.26 9.18 -7.53
N GLN A 24 9.02 9.05 -7.98
CA GLN A 24 7.88 9.06 -7.07
C GLN A 24 8.16 7.99 -6.02
N THR A 25 8.32 8.41 -4.76
CA THR A 25 8.53 7.48 -3.66
C THR A 25 7.33 6.54 -3.63
N ALA A 26 7.51 5.30 -4.06
CA ALA A 26 6.49 4.28 -3.92
C ALA A 26 6.18 4.17 -2.42
N LEU A 27 4.93 4.40 -2.04
CA LEU A 27 4.52 4.16 -0.66
C LEU A 27 4.77 2.70 -0.34
N LEU A 28 5.56 2.46 0.70
CA LEU A 28 5.99 1.12 1.06
C LEU A 28 4.83 0.44 1.79
N GLN A 29 4.00 -0.27 1.03
CA GLN A 29 3.02 -1.20 1.57
C GLN A 29 3.74 -2.46 2.04
N THR A 30 3.50 -2.87 3.28
CA THR A 30 3.97 -4.15 3.82
C THR A 30 2.77 -5.04 4.11
N THR A 31 2.89 -6.32 3.75
CA THR A 31 1.92 -7.36 4.10
C THR A 31 2.56 -8.34 5.07
N SER A 32 1.86 -8.67 6.13
CA SER A 32 2.25 -9.67 7.12
C SER A 32 1.06 -10.57 7.48
N ILE A 33 1.34 -11.77 7.96
CA ILE A 33 0.32 -12.73 8.38
C ILE A 33 0.54 -13.00 9.86
N GLU A 34 -0.50 -12.78 10.65
CA GLU A 34 -0.59 -13.22 12.03
C GLU A 34 -1.61 -14.36 12.14
N TYR A 35 -1.61 -15.09 13.23
CA TYR A 35 -2.49 -16.25 13.43
C TYR A 35 -3.20 -16.13 14.77
N ILE A 36 -4.54 -16.20 14.74
CA ILE A 36 -5.37 -16.35 15.93
C ILE A 36 -5.43 -17.85 16.26
N CYS A 37 -5.40 -18.19 17.54
CA CYS A 37 -5.46 -19.58 18.02
C CYS A 37 -4.36 -20.48 17.41
N ALA A 38 -3.15 -19.93 17.25
CA ALA A 38 -2.02 -20.64 16.64
C ALA A 38 -1.74 -22.00 17.33
N GLY A 39 -1.52 -23.03 16.52
CA GLY A 39 -1.26 -24.40 16.99
C GLY A 39 -2.51 -25.17 17.44
N THR A 40 -3.71 -24.71 17.10
CA THR A 40 -4.98 -25.41 17.38
C THR A 40 -5.75 -25.70 16.09
N ASP A 41 -6.78 -26.54 16.17
CA ASP A 41 -7.71 -26.80 15.06
C ASP A 41 -8.52 -25.55 14.63
N TYR A 42 -8.51 -24.50 15.45
CA TYR A 42 -9.18 -23.21 15.18
C TYR A 42 -8.23 -22.13 14.68
N GLU A 43 -6.99 -22.51 14.32
CA GLU A 43 -6.01 -21.57 13.79
C GLU A 43 -6.58 -20.79 12.60
N THR A 44 -6.63 -19.46 12.74
CA THR A 44 -7.24 -18.57 11.75
C THR A 44 -6.24 -17.49 11.35
N PRO A 45 -5.88 -17.37 10.05
CA PRO A 45 -4.95 -16.36 9.59
C PRO A 45 -5.57 -14.96 9.61
N VAL A 46 -4.77 -13.96 9.97
CA VAL A 46 -5.09 -12.52 9.93
C VAL A 46 -4.08 -11.86 8.99
N TYR A 47 -4.57 -11.22 7.93
CA TYR A 47 -3.72 -10.59 6.94
C TYR A 47 -3.63 -9.09 7.23
N ILE A 48 -2.42 -8.63 7.60
CA ILE A 48 -2.21 -7.25 8.00
C ILE A 48 -1.45 -6.53 6.89
N ILE A 49 -2.12 -5.56 6.26
CA ILE A 49 -1.56 -4.68 5.24
C ILE A 49 -1.36 -3.29 5.84
N LYS A 50 -0.13 -2.78 5.83
CA LYS A 50 0.26 -1.52 6.48
C LYS A 50 1.01 -0.60 5.52
N THR A 51 0.82 0.69 5.69
CA THR A 51 1.71 1.74 5.15
C THR A 51 2.43 2.46 6.29
N ASP A 52 3.27 3.44 5.97
CA ASP A 52 3.94 4.29 6.97
C ASP A 52 2.96 5.18 7.77
N TYR A 53 1.70 5.26 7.35
CA TYR A 53 0.66 6.01 8.05
C TYR A 53 -0.11 5.12 9.01
N LYS A 54 -0.14 5.51 10.29
CA LYS A 54 -0.84 4.75 11.34
C LYS A 54 -2.37 4.73 11.21
N GLU A 55 -2.95 5.76 10.60
CA GLU A 55 -4.41 5.95 10.52
C GLU A 55 -4.87 6.21 9.09
N PRO A 56 -6.07 5.73 8.70
CA PRO A 56 -7.03 4.99 9.53
C PRO A 56 -6.66 3.51 9.69
N ALA A 57 -7.23 2.86 10.71
CA ALA A 57 -7.20 1.40 10.84
C ALA A 57 -8.58 0.83 10.51
N ILE A 58 -8.66 -0.13 9.60
CA ILE A 58 -9.88 -0.79 9.18
C ILE A 58 -9.70 -2.30 9.36
N MET A 59 -10.69 -2.97 9.95
CA MET A 59 -10.71 -4.42 10.09
C MET A 59 -11.89 -4.99 9.30
N VAL A 60 -11.62 -5.98 8.46
CA VAL A 60 -12.63 -6.69 7.68
C VAL A 60 -12.74 -8.12 8.17
N VAL A 61 -13.90 -8.47 8.71
CA VAL A 61 -14.18 -9.83 9.21
C VAL A 61 -15.20 -10.51 8.32
N ALA A 62 -14.91 -11.73 7.92
CA ALA A 62 -15.80 -12.57 7.11
C ALA A 62 -15.88 -14.00 7.68
N GLY A 63 -16.92 -14.74 7.28
CA GLY A 63 -17.07 -16.14 7.66
C GLY A 63 -17.57 -16.38 9.08
N ILE A 64 -18.26 -15.41 9.71
CA ILE A 64 -18.91 -15.59 11.02
C ILE A 64 -19.86 -16.79 10.99
N HIS A 65 -20.61 -16.96 9.90
CA HIS A 65 -21.34 -18.19 9.60
C HIS A 65 -20.68 -18.93 8.43
N GLY A 66 -20.34 -20.21 8.62
CA GLY A 66 -19.61 -21.01 7.63
C GLY A 66 -20.37 -21.26 6.31
N ASN A 67 -21.68 -21.03 6.28
CA ASN A 67 -22.52 -21.12 5.09
C ASN A 67 -22.64 -19.79 4.31
N GLU A 68 -22.20 -18.66 4.87
CA GLU A 68 -22.26 -17.33 4.25
C GLU A 68 -21.01 -17.04 3.40
N LYS A 69 -20.91 -17.73 2.26
CA LYS A 69 -19.68 -17.76 1.44
C LYS A 69 -19.32 -16.43 0.75
N ALA A 70 -20.26 -15.50 0.62
CA ALA A 70 -20.03 -14.26 -0.13
C ALA A 70 -18.95 -13.38 0.51
N GLY A 71 -19.00 -13.19 1.83
CA GLY A 71 -18.00 -12.42 2.56
C GLY A 71 -16.61 -13.04 2.46
N ILE A 72 -16.52 -14.37 2.60
CA ILE A 72 -15.26 -15.13 2.53
C ILE A 72 -14.57 -14.89 1.18
N LYS A 73 -15.31 -15.06 0.08
CA LYS A 73 -14.79 -14.83 -1.28
C LYS A 73 -14.38 -13.37 -1.51
N ALA A 74 -15.14 -12.42 -0.98
CA ALA A 74 -14.81 -11.00 -1.10
C ALA A 74 -13.50 -10.67 -0.37
N THR A 75 -13.28 -11.21 0.83
CA THR A 75 -12.04 -11.02 1.58
C THR A 75 -10.84 -11.73 0.96
N GLU A 76 -11.02 -12.91 0.38
CA GLU A 76 -9.99 -13.61 -0.40
C GLU A 76 -9.53 -12.76 -1.59
N TYR A 77 -10.48 -12.23 -2.36
CA TYR A 77 -10.18 -11.34 -3.47
C TYR A 77 -9.50 -10.04 -3.00
N LEU A 78 -10.01 -9.43 -1.92
CA LEU A 78 -9.47 -8.19 -1.37
C LEU A 78 -8.00 -8.36 -0.99
N LYS A 79 -7.66 -9.40 -0.23
CA LYS A 79 -6.29 -9.74 0.19
C LYS A 79 -5.32 -9.80 -1.01
N GLU A 80 -5.76 -10.35 -2.13
CA GLU A 80 -4.91 -10.58 -3.31
C GLU A 80 -4.78 -9.36 -4.22
N ASN A 81 -5.74 -8.43 -4.18
CA ASN A 81 -5.87 -7.38 -5.18
C ASN A 81 -5.81 -5.96 -4.60
N ILE A 82 -5.80 -5.80 -3.28
CA ILE A 82 -5.81 -4.47 -2.67
C ILE A 82 -4.40 -3.86 -2.57
N ASN A 83 -4.32 -2.58 -2.91
CA ASN A 83 -3.21 -1.70 -2.58
C ASN A 83 -3.79 -0.48 -1.86
N ILE A 84 -3.36 -0.23 -0.62
CA ILE A 84 -3.85 0.87 0.21
C ILE A 84 -2.87 2.05 0.17
N GLU A 85 -3.41 3.25 0.00
CA GLU A 85 -2.59 4.47 0.00
C GLU A 85 -2.21 4.94 1.41
N LYS A 86 -3.04 4.61 2.42
CA LYS A 86 -2.87 5.13 3.78
C LYS A 86 -3.49 4.18 4.80
N GLY A 87 -2.82 4.01 5.95
CA GLY A 87 -3.40 3.35 7.10
C GLY A 87 -3.03 1.88 7.22
N THR A 88 -3.87 1.15 7.94
CA THR A 88 -3.76 -0.29 8.18
C THR A 88 -5.07 -0.97 7.80
N LEU A 89 -4.99 -2.05 7.03
CA LEU A 89 -6.08 -2.99 6.79
C LEU A 89 -5.75 -4.31 7.49
N ILE A 90 -6.72 -4.82 8.26
CA ILE A 90 -6.66 -6.06 9.03
C ILE A 90 -7.74 -7.01 8.53
#